data_AF-A0A832BBP5-F1
#
_entry.id   AF-A0A832BBP5-F1
#
_cell.length_a   1.000
_cell.length_b   1.000
_cell.length_c   1.000
_cell.angle_alpha   90.00
_cell.angle_beta   90.00
_cell.angle_gamma   90.00
#
_symmetry.space_group_name_H-M   'P 1'
#
loop_
_entity.id
_entity.type
_entity.pdbx_description
1 polymer ?
#
loop_
_entity_poly.entity_id
_entity_poly.type
_entity_poly.pdbx_seq_one_letter_code
_entity_poly.pdbx_strand_id
1 'polypeptide(L)'
;AGDTTRIICTMPNGEELEARVVAHDPLTDLSVLKLRTEKRPKGSKPLAYAKLGNSDALRVGDTVIAMGNPLMLSSSLTVGVVSNPRRVFTDFLGSEMESMELDDDVRTGLLTRWIQHDALILPGNSGGPLVNPAGEVVGINELGGAGVGFAIPSNTAAKVLRKVLTQGRVRRGWLGLSFMPVRKLGYATGALVSSVVPGSAGSRAGLLPGDIVTHIAGHPVTVRFFEQVPDLYQLIADLHVGKRVRVNYLRNGQKRTCSAVVELMQDFAGRQDEVRRLGITAKEITEYMMRVRRLPTRNGVLVTGVRAGYPAEAAIPPIVEGDVITAVGGRPTPTLKDLAAAVAALPEGKAAVDLRRKNADVVSIVRLRQTTAEEEGGELPKAWLGIRTQVVTGDLASALRLGNVKGFRVTEVYPETEAARSGLKAGDIILELNGEGLDASRPQDEEDLRRAVENLGVGDVATLTILRGGERKQISVKLEATPASAGQARKVTQQEFEFTVREITRMDRIENRWPPNFKGLMVTEVVSGGWAQMAGLRGDDVILGLQGKPMPDLASFQTEMQRILKTKPAVIRIFVRRREGTHFVFLQPDWDKIAK
;
A
#
# COMPACT_ATOMS: atom_id res chain seq x y z
N ALA A 1 -6.44 -10.39 -2.38
CA ALA A 1 -5.95 -11.50 -1.51
C ALA A 1 -4.86 -12.38 -2.16
N GLY A 2 -4.85 -12.54 -3.49
CA GLY A 2 -3.94 -13.47 -4.20
C GLY A 2 -2.44 -13.19 -4.02
N ASP A 3 -2.05 -11.93 -3.82
CA ASP A 3 -0.64 -11.50 -3.78
C ASP A 3 -0.10 -11.23 -2.37
N THR A 4 -0.86 -11.54 -1.31
CA THR A 4 -0.40 -11.24 0.06
C THR A 4 0.45 -12.37 0.63
N THR A 5 1.50 -11.99 1.37
CA THR A 5 2.43 -12.98 1.94
C THR A 5 1.84 -13.65 3.20
N ARG A 6 0.87 -13.05 3.88
CA ARG A 6 0.25 -13.59 5.10
C ARG A 6 -1.22 -13.17 5.18
N ILE A 7 -2.12 -14.13 5.43
CA ILE A 7 -3.54 -13.87 5.66
C ILE A 7 -3.87 -14.33 7.08
N ILE A 8 -4.45 -13.44 7.87
CA ILE A 8 -5.05 -13.76 9.17
C ILE A 8 -6.55 -13.53 9.04
N CYS A 9 -7.34 -14.54 9.38
CA CYS A 9 -8.79 -14.46 9.43
C CYS A 9 -9.23 -14.42 10.89
N THR A 10 -9.82 -13.29 11.29
CA THR A 10 -10.41 -13.12 12.62
C THR A 10 -11.87 -13.59 12.59
N MET A 11 -12.18 -14.59 13.41
CA MET A 11 -13.51 -15.17 13.54
C MET A 11 -14.42 -14.28 14.41
N PRO A 12 -15.76 -14.43 14.36
CA PRO A 12 -16.69 -13.60 15.14
C PRO A 12 -16.51 -13.69 16.68
N ASN A 13 -15.88 -14.75 17.18
CA ASN A 13 -15.53 -14.92 18.59
C ASN A 13 -14.17 -14.30 18.96
N GLY A 14 -13.52 -13.57 18.03
CA GLY A 14 -12.19 -13.00 18.19
C GLY A 14 -11.04 -13.97 17.96
N GLU A 15 -11.31 -15.24 17.63
CA GLU A 15 -10.26 -16.22 17.32
C GLU A 15 -9.56 -15.86 16.01
N GLU A 16 -8.24 -15.70 16.04
CA GLU A 16 -7.44 -15.42 14.85
C GLU A 16 -6.82 -16.70 14.28
N LEU A 17 -7.05 -16.95 12.99
CA LEU A 17 -6.53 -18.11 12.29
C LEU A 17 -5.70 -17.68 11.08
N GLU A 18 -4.48 -18.19 11.00
CA GLU A 18 -3.67 -18.07 9.79
C GLU A 18 -4.36 -18.83 8.63
N ALA A 19 -4.40 -18.21 7.46
CA ALA A 19 -4.95 -18.80 6.25
C ALA A 19 -3.92 -18.81 5.11
N ARG A 20 -4.03 -19.81 4.25
CA ARG A 20 -3.29 -19.83 2.98
C ARG A 20 -4.25 -19.76 1.80
N VAL A 21 -3.83 -19.08 0.74
CA VAL A 21 -4.52 -19.14 -0.54
C VAL A 21 -4.37 -20.56 -1.10
N VAL A 22 -5.49 -21.21 -1.41
CA VAL A 22 -5.53 -22.52 -2.09
C VAL A 22 -5.60 -22.30 -3.59
N ALA A 23 -6.46 -21.37 -4.01
CA ALA A 23 -6.63 -21.00 -5.39
C ALA A 23 -7.12 -19.55 -5.50
N HIS A 24 -6.80 -18.93 -6.62
CA HIS A 24 -7.26 -17.61 -7.01
C HIS A 24 -7.74 -17.69 -8.46
N ASP A 25 -8.90 -17.11 -8.76
CA ASP A 25 -9.53 -17.09 -10.07
C ASP A 25 -9.90 -15.66 -10.44
N PRO A 26 -8.98 -14.92 -11.09
CA PRO A 26 -9.15 -13.50 -11.38
C PRO A 26 -10.38 -13.19 -12.25
N LEU A 27 -10.75 -14.11 -13.15
CA LEU A 27 -11.86 -13.91 -14.09
C LEU A 27 -13.24 -13.83 -13.45
N THR A 28 -13.36 -14.38 -12.24
CA THR A 28 -14.57 -14.28 -11.42
C THR A 28 -14.35 -13.50 -10.15
N ASP A 29 -13.14 -12.98 -9.95
CA ASP A 29 -12.69 -12.31 -8.72
C ASP A 29 -12.93 -13.14 -7.45
N LEU A 30 -12.56 -14.42 -7.47
CA LEU A 30 -12.77 -15.33 -6.35
C LEU A 30 -11.44 -15.93 -5.87
N SER A 31 -11.30 -15.99 -4.55
CA SER A 31 -10.17 -16.68 -3.89
C SER A 31 -10.70 -17.71 -2.91
N VAL A 32 -10.10 -18.90 -2.91
CA VAL A 32 -10.40 -19.96 -1.94
C VAL A 32 -9.27 -20.02 -0.93
N LEU A 33 -9.60 -19.81 0.33
CA LEU A 33 -8.66 -19.84 1.45
C LEU A 33 -8.81 -21.13 2.25
N LYS A 34 -7.70 -21.66 2.74
CA LYS A 34 -7.69 -22.74 3.75
C LYS A 34 -7.20 -22.18 5.07
N LEU A 35 -8.09 -22.17 6.06
CA LEU A 35 -7.78 -21.85 7.44
C LEU A 35 -6.93 -22.97 8.06
N ARG A 36 -5.87 -22.61 8.78
CA ARG A 36 -4.99 -23.53 9.51
C ARG A 36 -5.61 -23.93 10.85
N THR A 37 -6.64 -24.76 10.80
CA THR A 37 -7.39 -25.20 11.98
C THR A 37 -6.61 -26.16 12.88
N GLU A 38 -5.56 -26.78 12.37
CA GLU A 38 -4.67 -27.68 13.11
C GLU A 38 -3.95 -27.00 14.28
N LYS A 39 -3.81 -25.67 14.26
CA LYS A 39 -3.22 -24.88 15.34
C LYS A 39 -4.20 -24.55 16.47
N ARG A 40 -5.49 -24.90 16.31
CA ARG A 40 -6.52 -24.60 17.31
C ARG A 40 -6.38 -25.50 18.54
N PRO A 41 -6.72 -25.03 19.75
CA PRO A 41 -6.71 -25.87 20.95
C PRO A 41 -7.50 -27.18 20.76
N LYS A 42 -6.98 -28.29 21.28
CA LYS A 42 -7.69 -29.58 21.26
C LYS A 42 -9.05 -29.42 21.95
N GLY A 43 -10.11 -29.93 21.33
CA GLY A 43 -11.49 -29.78 21.82
C GLY A 43 -12.20 -28.49 21.38
N SER A 44 -11.57 -27.66 20.55
CA SER A 44 -12.24 -26.48 19.98
C SER A 44 -13.48 -26.88 19.18
N LYS A 45 -14.56 -26.11 19.31
CA LYS A 45 -15.80 -26.31 18.53
C LYS A 45 -15.50 -26.19 17.02
N PRO A 46 -16.19 -26.95 16.15
CA PRO A 46 -16.12 -26.74 14.71
C PRO A 46 -16.45 -25.30 14.33
N LEU A 47 -15.81 -24.79 13.27
CA LEU A 47 -16.12 -23.46 12.77
C LEU A 47 -17.54 -23.44 12.20
N ALA A 48 -18.29 -22.39 12.54
CA ALA A 48 -19.60 -22.15 11.95
C ALA A 48 -19.46 -21.80 10.47
N TYR A 49 -20.43 -22.22 9.65
CA TYR A 49 -20.47 -21.93 8.22
C TYR A 49 -21.90 -21.67 7.76
N ALA A 50 -22.05 -20.87 6.71
CA ALA A 50 -23.33 -20.61 6.06
C ALA A 50 -23.53 -21.55 4.86
N LYS A 51 -24.79 -21.75 4.47
CA LYS A 51 -25.14 -22.51 3.27
C LYS A 51 -25.16 -21.59 2.06
N LEU A 52 -24.69 -22.08 0.91
CA LEU A 52 -24.91 -21.39 -0.36
C LEU A 52 -26.37 -21.59 -0.78
N GLY A 53 -27.07 -20.50 -1.06
CA GLY A 53 -28.38 -20.48 -1.71
C GLY A 53 -28.25 -20.48 -3.23
N ASN A 54 -29.38 -20.38 -3.93
CA ASN A 54 -29.44 -20.36 -5.40
C ASN A 54 -29.55 -18.92 -5.93
N SER A 55 -28.46 -18.38 -6.45
CA SER A 55 -28.44 -17.02 -7.02
C SER A 55 -29.30 -16.85 -8.27
N ASP A 56 -29.54 -17.92 -9.05
CA ASP A 56 -30.37 -17.86 -10.26
C ASP A 56 -31.87 -17.71 -9.94
N ALA A 57 -32.27 -17.94 -8.69
CA ALA A 57 -33.64 -17.77 -8.22
C ALA A 57 -33.97 -16.30 -7.86
N LEU A 58 -32.96 -15.44 -7.73
CA LEU A 58 -33.15 -14.04 -7.35
C LEU A 58 -33.95 -13.26 -8.40
N ARG A 59 -34.82 -12.38 -7.91
CA ARG A 59 -35.65 -11.47 -8.68
C ARG A 59 -35.42 -10.03 -8.22
N VAL A 60 -35.72 -9.09 -9.11
CA VAL A 60 -35.73 -7.68 -8.75
C VAL A 60 -36.74 -7.46 -7.62
N GLY A 61 -36.31 -6.77 -6.56
CA GLY A 61 -37.11 -6.52 -5.35
C GLY A 61 -36.90 -7.53 -4.22
N ASP A 62 -36.22 -8.65 -4.46
CA ASP A 62 -35.90 -9.59 -3.37
C ASP A 62 -35.01 -8.92 -2.33
N THR A 63 -35.38 -9.01 -1.05
CA THR A 63 -34.58 -8.48 0.05
C THR A 63 -33.28 -9.25 0.19
N VAL A 64 -32.17 -8.52 0.35
CA VAL A 64 -30.84 -9.06 0.58
C VAL A 64 -30.15 -8.30 1.71
N ILE A 65 -29.27 -9.00 2.42
CA ILE A 65 -28.50 -8.46 3.53
C ILE A 65 -27.02 -8.63 3.20
N ALA A 66 -26.30 -7.53 3.06
CA ALA A 66 -24.86 -7.55 2.87
C ALA A 66 -24.17 -7.53 4.24
N MET A 67 -23.24 -8.46 4.47
CA MET A 67 -22.48 -8.54 5.71
C MET A 67 -20.99 -8.40 5.44
N GLY A 68 -20.27 -7.78 6.37
CA GLY A 68 -18.85 -7.51 6.26
C GLY A 68 -18.22 -7.04 7.56
N ASN A 69 -16.93 -6.71 7.53
CA ASN A 69 -16.21 -6.16 8.66
C ASN A 69 -15.48 -4.86 8.23
N PRO A 70 -16.22 -3.77 8.01
CA PRO A 70 -15.62 -2.51 7.63
C PRO A 70 -14.65 -2.04 8.72
N LEU A 71 -13.45 -1.62 8.30
CA LEU A 71 -12.40 -1.07 9.17
C LEU A 71 -11.85 -2.01 10.26
N MET A 72 -12.15 -3.32 10.24
CA MET A 72 -11.76 -4.30 11.27
C MET A 72 -12.25 -3.99 12.70
N LEU A 73 -13.21 -3.07 12.87
CA LEU A 73 -13.69 -2.60 14.18
C LEU A 73 -14.81 -3.49 14.75
N SER A 74 -15.74 -3.92 13.89
CA SER A 74 -16.86 -4.79 14.25
C SER A 74 -17.57 -5.31 12.99
N SER A 75 -18.08 -6.55 13.03
CA SER A 75 -18.95 -7.07 11.97
C SER A 75 -20.19 -6.19 11.86
N SER A 76 -20.53 -5.79 10.62
CA SER A 76 -21.70 -4.96 10.32
C SER A 76 -22.55 -5.62 9.25
N LEU A 77 -23.82 -5.22 9.20
CA LEU A 77 -24.75 -5.63 8.14
C LEU A 77 -25.53 -4.43 7.61
N THR A 78 -25.89 -4.49 6.34
CA THR A 78 -26.74 -3.52 5.66
C THR A 78 -27.81 -4.26 4.87
N VAL A 79 -29.03 -3.74 4.88
CA VAL A 79 -30.17 -4.35 4.19
C VAL A 79 -30.47 -3.56 2.93
N GLY A 80 -30.83 -4.26 1.86
CA GLY A 80 -31.30 -3.68 0.62
C GLY A 80 -32.14 -4.67 -0.18
N VAL A 81 -32.36 -4.37 -1.45
CA VAL A 81 -33.05 -5.21 -2.42
C VAL A 81 -32.21 -5.44 -3.65
N VAL A 82 -32.45 -6.56 -4.32
CA VAL A 82 -31.86 -6.82 -5.64
C VAL A 82 -32.44 -5.84 -6.65
N SER A 83 -31.58 -5.03 -7.27
CA SER A 83 -31.96 -4.12 -8.36
C SER A 83 -31.87 -4.79 -9.72
N ASN A 84 -30.86 -5.66 -9.93
CA ASN A 84 -30.70 -6.46 -11.14
C ASN A 84 -29.89 -7.73 -10.84
N PRO A 85 -30.45 -8.94 -10.97
CA PRO A 85 -29.73 -10.17 -10.64
C PRO A 85 -28.74 -10.64 -11.71
N ARG A 86 -28.64 -9.95 -12.86
CA ARG A 86 -27.86 -10.39 -14.03
C ARG A 86 -27.16 -9.22 -14.72
N ARG A 87 -26.65 -8.27 -13.94
CA ARG A 87 -25.99 -7.07 -14.46
C ARG A 87 -24.71 -7.42 -15.20
N VAL A 88 -24.51 -6.78 -16.35
CA VAL A 88 -23.23 -6.72 -17.07
C VAL A 88 -22.87 -5.25 -17.29
N PHE A 89 -21.59 -4.97 -17.52
CA PHE A 89 -21.10 -3.64 -17.83
C PHE A 89 -20.80 -3.52 -19.32
N THR A 90 -21.11 -2.36 -19.88
CA THR A 90 -20.81 -2.00 -21.27
C THR A 90 -20.23 -0.60 -21.27
N ASP A 91 -19.53 -0.25 -22.35
CA ASP A 91 -19.16 1.14 -22.61
C ASP A 91 -20.40 2.06 -22.62
N PHE A 92 -20.17 3.36 -22.52
CA PHE A 92 -21.24 4.37 -22.45
C PHE A 92 -22.25 4.27 -23.61
N LEU A 93 -21.80 3.82 -24.79
CA LEU A 93 -22.64 3.67 -25.97
C LEU A 93 -23.37 2.32 -26.07
N GLY A 94 -23.10 1.38 -25.16
CA GLY A 94 -23.64 0.02 -25.22
C GLY A 94 -23.22 -0.72 -26.50
N SER A 95 -22.01 -0.45 -26.96
CA SER A 95 -21.39 -0.99 -28.17
C SER A 95 -20.46 -2.16 -27.86
N GLU A 96 -19.81 -2.19 -26.69
CA GLU A 96 -18.88 -3.23 -26.26
C GLU A 96 -19.08 -3.63 -24.80
N MET A 97 -18.79 -4.89 -24.48
CA MET A 97 -18.82 -5.36 -23.09
C MET A 97 -17.55 -4.87 -22.37
N GLU A 98 -17.73 -4.23 -21.22
CA GLU A 98 -16.63 -3.71 -20.43
C GLU A 98 -16.22 -4.75 -19.38
N SER A 99 -14.92 -5.05 -19.34
CA SER A 99 -14.31 -5.78 -18.22
C SER A 99 -13.89 -4.79 -17.16
N MET A 100 -14.01 -5.16 -15.89
CA MET A 100 -13.53 -4.34 -14.80
C MET A 100 -12.04 -4.62 -14.57
N GLU A 101 -11.23 -3.58 -14.44
CA GLU A 101 -9.84 -3.70 -14.00
C GLU A 101 -9.81 -3.65 -12.46
N LEU A 102 -9.30 -4.70 -11.83
CA LEU A 102 -9.21 -4.82 -10.37
C LEU A 102 -7.91 -4.22 -9.84
N ASP A 103 -6.81 -4.59 -10.50
CA ASP A 103 -5.42 -4.18 -10.26
C ASP A 103 -4.74 -4.04 -11.63
N ASP A 104 -3.52 -3.49 -11.68
CA ASP A 104 -2.75 -3.34 -12.92
C ASP A 104 -2.69 -4.65 -13.73
N ASP A 105 -3.28 -4.61 -14.93
CA ASP A 105 -3.46 -5.70 -15.92
C ASP A 105 -4.43 -6.84 -15.56
N VAL A 106 -5.05 -6.85 -14.38
CA VAL A 106 -6.00 -7.91 -13.99
C VAL A 106 -7.42 -7.51 -14.35
N ARG A 107 -8.02 -8.27 -15.27
CA ARG A 107 -9.40 -8.06 -15.73
C ARG A 107 -10.36 -9.09 -15.13
N THR A 108 -11.48 -8.60 -14.60
CA THR A 108 -12.61 -9.40 -14.14
C THR A 108 -13.90 -9.00 -14.85
N GLY A 109 -14.99 -9.69 -14.54
CA GLY A 109 -16.34 -9.35 -15.02
C GLY A 109 -16.70 -10.00 -16.35
N LEU A 110 -15.72 -10.47 -17.14
CA LEU A 110 -16.00 -11.14 -18.42
C LEU A 110 -16.84 -12.42 -18.26
N LEU A 111 -16.74 -13.09 -17.11
CA LEU A 111 -17.49 -14.32 -16.80
C LEU A 111 -18.60 -14.10 -15.76
N THR A 112 -18.76 -12.86 -15.27
CA THR A 112 -19.61 -12.58 -14.12
C THR A 112 -20.85 -11.80 -14.56
N ARG A 113 -22.02 -12.39 -14.31
CA ARG A 113 -23.30 -11.67 -14.28
C ARG A 113 -23.52 -11.20 -12.85
N TRP A 114 -23.26 -9.93 -12.59
CA TRP A 114 -23.27 -9.38 -11.23
C TRP A 114 -24.69 -9.30 -10.67
N ILE A 115 -24.83 -9.56 -9.38
CA ILE A 115 -26.04 -9.21 -8.63
C ILE A 115 -25.88 -7.75 -8.22
N GLN A 116 -26.62 -6.86 -8.86
CA GLN A 116 -26.76 -5.48 -8.43
C GLN A 116 -27.81 -5.38 -7.32
N HIS A 117 -27.49 -4.68 -6.25
CA HIS A 117 -28.40 -4.36 -5.15
C HIS A 117 -28.14 -2.94 -4.62
N ASP A 118 -28.99 -2.45 -3.72
CA ASP A 118 -28.85 -1.11 -3.10
C ASP A 118 -28.43 -1.14 -1.62
N ALA A 119 -28.21 -2.33 -1.05
CA ALA A 119 -27.60 -2.45 0.28
C ALA A 119 -26.24 -1.73 0.31
N LEU A 120 -25.99 -0.96 1.37
CA LEU A 120 -24.78 -0.14 1.51
C LEU A 120 -23.51 -1.01 1.57
N ILE A 121 -22.62 -0.83 0.60
CA ILE A 121 -21.31 -1.48 0.54
C ILE A 121 -20.21 -0.43 0.78
N LEU A 122 -19.38 -0.67 1.79
CA LEU A 122 -18.22 0.15 2.16
C LEU A 122 -16.95 -0.70 2.13
N PRO A 123 -15.74 -0.08 2.08
CA PRO A 123 -14.49 -0.80 2.23
C PRO A 123 -14.50 -1.72 3.47
N GLY A 124 -14.17 -3.00 3.25
CA GLY A 124 -14.24 -4.08 4.26
C GLY A 124 -15.52 -4.94 4.22
N ASN A 125 -16.49 -4.61 3.35
CA ASN A 125 -17.57 -5.54 2.99
C ASN A 125 -17.17 -6.51 1.87
N SER A 126 -16.20 -6.14 1.02
CA SER A 126 -15.70 -6.98 -0.08
C SER A 126 -15.20 -8.34 0.43
N GLY A 127 -15.58 -9.42 -0.26
CA GLY A 127 -15.37 -10.81 0.16
C GLY A 127 -16.37 -11.35 1.20
N GLY A 128 -17.18 -10.48 1.81
CA GLY A 128 -18.26 -10.86 2.74
C GLY A 128 -19.50 -11.39 2.01
N PRO A 129 -20.43 -12.08 2.70
CA PRO A 129 -21.60 -12.66 2.05
C PRO A 129 -22.71 -11.63 1.79
N LEU A 130 -23.39 -11.78 0.66
CA LEU A 130 -24.73 -11.28 0.41
C LEU A 130 -25.71 -12.43 0.70
N VAL A 131 -26.62 -12.26 1.65
CA VAL A 131 -27.55 -13.32 2.07
C VAL A 131 -29.00 -12.95 1.84
N ASN A 132 -29.84 -13.97 1.62
CA ASN A 132 -31.30 -13.82 1.62
C ASN A 132 -31.85 -13.81 3.08
N PRO A 133 -33.15 -13.52 3.29
CA PRO A 133 -33.75 -13.52 4.63
C PRO A 133 -33.73 -14.88 5.35
N ALA A 134 -33.51 -15.98 4.63
CA ALA A 134 -33.31 -17.30 5.21
C ALA A 134 -31.87 -17.55 5.70
N GLY A 135 -30.95 -16.59 5.52
CA GLY A 135 -29.54 -16.70 5.90
C GLY A 135 -28.69 -17.52 4.92
N GLU A 136 -29.20 -17.80 3.72
CA GLU A 136 -28.45 -18.48 2.66
C GLU A 136 -27.63 -17.45 1.86
N VAL A 137 -26.38 -17.79 1.57
CA VAL A 137 -25.48 -16.94 0.79
C VAL A 137 -25.89 -17.00 -0.68
N VAL A 138 -26.40 -15.89 -1.20
CA VAL A 138 -26.81 -15.73 -2.61
C VAL A 138 -25.77 -14.99 -3.45
N GLY A 139 -24.80 -14.34 -2.80
CA GLY A 139 -23.64 -13.74 -3.48
C GLY A 139 -22.47 -13.45 -2.54
N ILE A 140 -21.36 -13.02 -3.11
CA ILE A 140 -20.16 -12.54 -2.42
C ILE A 140 -20.00 -11.06 -2.77
N ASN A 141 -20.05 -10.17 -1.78
CA ASN A 141 -19.96 -8.73 -1.97
C ASN A 141 -18.60 -8.37 -2.57
N GLU A 142 -18.56 -7.46 -3.54
CA GLU A 142 -17.32 -7.08 -4.21
C GLU A 142 -17.16 -5.55 -4.27
N LEU A 143 -18.11 -4.87 -4.89
CA LEU A 143 -18.02 -3.44 -5.21
C LEU A 143 -19.20 -2.66 -4.66
N GLY A 144 -18.97 -1.39 -4.35
CA GLY A 144 -19.95 -0.51 -3.73
C GLY A 144 -19.66 0.97 -3.91
N GLY A 145 -20.71 1.77 -4.11
CA GLY A 145 -20.61 3.22 -4.13
C GLY A 145 -21.90 3.89 -4.59
N ALA A 146 -22.16 5.11 -4.12
CA ALA A 146 -23.29 5.95 -4.55
C ALA A 146 -24.68 5.25 -4.55
N GLY A 147 -24.92 4.39 -3.55
CA GLY A 147 -26.19 3.65 -3.42
C GLY A 147 -26.33 2.42 -4.32
N VAL A 148 -25.25 1.97 -4.97
CA VAL A 148 -25.22 0.76 -5.78
C VAL A 148 -24.14 -0.19 -5.26
N GLY A 149 -24.52 -1.45 -5.05
CA GLY A 149 -23.63 -2.55 -4.68
C GLY A 149 -23.67 -3.67 -5.71
N PHE A 150 -22.55 -4.39 -5.84
CA PHE A 150 -22.41 -5.54 -6.73
C PHE A 150 -21.84 -6.74 -5.97
N ALA A 151 -22.45 -7.90 -6.21
CA ALA A 151 -22.00 -9.17 -5.67
C ALA A 151 -21.81 -10.23 -6.77
N ILE A 152 -20.80 -11.07 -6.58
CA ILE A 152 -20.53 -12.27 -7.40
C ILE A 152 -21.57 -13.33 -7.02
N PRO A 153 -22.30 -13.95 -7.97
CA PRO A 153 -23.34 -14.92 -7.64
C PRO A 153 -22.85 -16.16 -6.89
N SER A 154 -23.62 -16.66 -5.92
CA SER A 154 -23.30 -17.88 -5.16
C SER A 154 -23.11 -19.11 -6.05
N ASN A 155 -23.87 -19.23 -7.15
CA ASN A 155 -23.72 -20.33 -8.10
C ASN A 155 -22.37 -20.29 -8.83
N THR A 156 -21.81 -19.09 -9.08
CA THR A 156 -20.46 -18.92 -9.62
C THR A 156 -19.42 -19.35 -8.58
N ALA A 157 -19.59 -18.90 -7.33
CA ALA A 157 -18.71 -19.28 -6.21
C ALA A 157 -18.69 -20.80 -5.99
N ALA A 158 -19.86 -21.46 -6.05
CA ALA A 158 -19.99 -22.91 -5.93
C ALA A 158 -19.23 -23.66 -7.04
N LYS A 159 -19.32 -23.19 -8.30
CA LYS A 159 -18.59 -23.78 -9.44
C LYS A 159 -17.08 -23.66 -9.26
N VAL A 160 -16.60 -22.48 -8.85
CA VAL A 160 -15.18 -22.24 -8.57
C VAL A 160 -14.70 -23.16 -7.44
N LEU A 161 -15.41 -23.18 -6.31
CA LEU A 161 -15.08 -24.04 -5.17
C LEU A 161 -15.00 -25.52 -5.58
N ARG A 162 -15.97 -26.01 -6.36
CA ARG A 162 -15.97 -27.40 -6.85
C ARG A 162 -14.73 -27.71 -7.70
N LYS A 163 -14.33 -26.80 -8.59
CA LYS A 163 -13.10 -26.95 -9.39
C LYS A 163 -11.87 -27.01 -8.49
N VAL A 164 -11.77 -26.12 -7.51
CA VAL A 164 -10.65 -26.09 -6.56
C VAL A 164 -10.57 -27.38 -5.74
N LEU A 165 -11.70 -27.89 -5.23
CA LEU A 165 -11.75 -29.12 -4.45
C LEU A 165 -11.38 -30.37 -5.27
N THR A 166 -11.73 -30.40 -6.56
CA THR A 166 -11.51 -31.58 -7.42
C THR A 166 -10.17 -31.56 -8.15
N GLN A 167 -9.64 -30.37 -8.49
CA GLN A 167 -8.46 -30.20 -9.34
C GLN A 167 -7.30 -29.45 -8.67
N GLY A 168 -7.52 -28.88 -7.48
CA GLY A 168 -6.54 -28.06 -6.75
C GLY A 168 -6.29 -26.67 -7.34
N ARG A 169 -6.82 -26.36 -8.53
CA ARG A 169 -6.67 -25.07 -9.23
C ARG A 169 -7.86 -24.83 -10.17
N VAL A 170 -8.08 -23.58 -10.56
CA VAL A 170 -9.08 -23.25 -11.58
C VAL A 170 -8.41 -23.17 -12.95
N ARG A 171 -8.76 -24.12 -13.85
CA ARG A 171 -8.33 -24.08 -15.25
C ARG A 171 -9.52 -23.70 -16.13
N ARG A 172 -9.29 -22.81 -17.08
CA ARG A 172 -10.32 -22.32 -18.00
C ARG A 172 -9.90 -22.61 -19.44
N GLY A 173 -10.83 -23.13 -20.23
CA GLY A 173 -10.68 -23.29 -21.67
C GLY A 173 -10.69 -21.93 -22.39
N TRP A 174 -9.96 -21.83 -23.49
CA TRP A 174 -9.86 -20.61 -24.27
C TRP A 174 -9.79 -20.90 -25.76
N LEU A 175 -10.47 -20.08 -26.56
CA LEU A 175 -10.45 -20.15 -28.02
C LEU A 175 -9.86 -18.88 -28.67
N GLY A 176 -9.61 -17.82 -27.89
CA GLY A 176 -9.13 -16.53 -28.41
C GLY A 176 -10.14 -15.81 -29.31
N LEU A 177 -11.42 -15.86 -28.94
CA LEU A 177 -12.52 -15.21 -29.64
C LEU A 177 -13.19 -14.20 -28.72
N SER A 178 -13.54 -13.04 -29.26
CA SER A 178 -14.43 -12.06 -28.63
C SER A 178 -15.78 -12.05 -29.33
N PHE A 179 -16.86 -11.86 -28.57
CA PHE A 179 -18.22 -11.97 -29.08
C PHE A 179 -19.06 -10.71 -28.86
N MET A 180 -19.99 -10.47 -29.78
CA MET A 180 -21.05 -9.47 -29.69
C MET A 180 -22.43 -10.08 -29.95
N PRO A 181 -23.50 -9.46 -29.41
CA PRO A 181 -24.86 -9.90 -29.68
C PRO A 181 -25.28 -9.69 -31.13
N VAL A 182 -26.04 -10.64 -31.69
CA VAL A 182 -26.41 -10.63 -33.11
C VAL A 182 -27.72 -9.90 -33.43
N ARG A 183 -28.44 -9.40 -32.41
CA ARG A 183 -29.77 -8.79 -32.59
C ARG A 183 -29.75 -7.62 -33.59
N LYS A 184 -28.72 -6.76 -33.54
CA LYS A 184 -28.57 -5.61 -34.45
C LYS A 184 -28.31 -6.03 -35.91
N LEU A 185 -27.91 -7.29 -36.14
CA LEU A 185 -27.67 -7.87 -37.46
C LEU A 185 -28.89 -8.62 -38.02
N GLY A 186 -30.02 -8.64 -37.30
CA GLY A 186 -31.24 -9.33 -37.74
C GLY A 186 -31.27 -10.84 -37.50
N TYR A 187 -30.28 -11.41 -36.81
CA TYR A 187 -30.27 -12.84 -36.49
C TYR A 187 -30.99 -13.13 -35.17
N ALA A 188 -31.77 -14.21 -35.14
CA ALA A 188 -32.50 -14.66 -33.96
C ALA A 188 -31.60 -15.36 -32.92
N THR A 189 -30.54 -16.04 -33.37
CA THR A 189 -29.58 -16.79 -32.55
C THR A 189 -28.17 -16.67 -33.13
N GLY A 190 -27.18 -17.04 -32.32
CA GLY A 190 -25.76 -16.94 -32.63
C GLY A 190 -25.02 -15.89 -31.79
N ALA A 191 -23.72 -15.76 -32.03
CA ALA A 191 -22.88 -14.70 -31.50
C ALA A 191 -21.93 -14.22 -32.61
N LEU A 192 -21.84 -12.90 -32.81
CA LEU A 192 -20.92 -12.30 -33.77
C LEU A 192 -19.51 -12.39 -33.21
N VAL A 193 -18.56 -12.93 -33.96
CA VAL A 193 -17.13 -12.86 -33.65
C VAL A 193 -16.67 -11.43 -33.95
N SER A 194 -16.40 -10.65 -32.91
CA SER A 194 -15.92 -9.26 -33.06
C SER A 194 -14.39 -9.19 -33.20
N SER A 195 -13.67 -10.13 -32.59
CA SER A 195 -12.22 -10.20 -32.66
C SER A 195 -11.72 -11.64 -32.54
N VAL A 196 -10.57 -11.90 -33.16
CA VAL A 196 -9.85 -13.18 -33.08
C VAL A 196 -8.42 -12.89 -32.72
N VAL A 197 -7.96 -13.43 -31.59
CA VAL A 197 -6.60 -13.22 -31.11
C VAL A 197 -5.60 -13.91 -32.05
N PRO A 198 -4.60 -13.20 -32.60
CA PRO A 198 -3.61 -13.79 -33.49
C PRO A 198 -2.91 -14.99 -32.86
N GLY A 199 -2.84 -16.08 -33.63
CA GLY A 199 -2.20 -17.32 -33.22
C GLY A 199 -2.98 -18.12 -32.16
N SER A 200 -4.22 -17.75 -31.82
CA SER A 200 -5.09 -18.53 -30.93
C SER A 200 -5.69 -19.77 -31.60
N ALA A 201 -6.33 -20.64 -30.82
CA ALA A 201 -7.07 -21.80 -31.32
C ALA A 201 -8.13 -21.44 -32.37
N GLY A 202 -8.89 -20.35 -32.15
CA GLY A 202 -9.91 -19.88 -33.08
C GLY A 202 -9.30 -19.39 -34.39
N SER A 203 -8.18 -18.64 -34.30
CA SER A 203 -7.40 -18.21 -35.46
C SER A 203 -6.89 -19.40 -36.28
N ARG A 204 -6.26 -20.39 -35.63
CA ARG A 204 -5.74 -21.60 -36.31
C ARG A 204 -6.86 -22.50 -36.86
N ALA A 205 -8.07 -22.42 -36.30
CA ALA A 205 -9.26 -23.07 -36.83
C ALA A 205 -9.90 -22.31 -38.02
N GLY A 206 -9.35 -21.15 -38.40
CA GLY A 206 -9.80 -20.34 -39.53
C GLY A 206 -11.04 -19.49 -39.25
N LEU A 207 -11.39 -19.25 -37.99
CA LEU A 207 -12.42 -18.27 -37.62
C LEU A 207 -11.91 -16.85 -37.83
N LEU A 208 -12.80 -15.96 -38.25
CA LEU A 208 -12.50 -14.57 -38.58
C LEU A 208 -13.50 -13.62 -37.92
N PRO A 209 -13.10 -12.36 -37.66
CA PRO A 209 -14.07 -11.31 -37.34
C PRO A 209 -15.18 -11.25 -38.41
N GLY A 210 -16.43 -11.08 -37.97
CA GLY A 210 -17.61 -11.12 -38.84
C GLY A 210 -18.31 -12.48 -38.93
N ASP A 211 -17.66 -13.58 -38.50
CA ASP A 211 -18.33 -14.88 -38.40
C ASP A 211 -19.44 -14.85 -37.35
N ILE A 212 -20.57 -15.50 -37.61
CA ILE A 212 -21.65 -15.67 -36.62
C ILE A 212 -21.63 -17.11 -36.12
N VAL A 213 -21.10 -17.33 -34.93
CA VAL A 213 -21.05 -18.65 -34.31
C VAL A 213 -22.44 -19.06 -33.84
N THR A 214 -22.91 -20.22 -34.29
CA THR A 214 -24.24 -20.77 -33.96
C THR A 214 -24.16 -21.92 -32.97
N HIS A 215 -23.06 -22.68 -32.97
CA HIS A 215 -22.84 -23.78 -32.01
C HIS A 215 -21.37 -23.89 -31.64
N ILE A 216 -21.10 -24.22 -30.36
CA ILE A 216 -19.77 -24.57 -29.86
C ILE A 216 -19.87 -25.90 -29.11
N ALA A 217 -19.05 -26.88 -29.49
CA ALA A 217 -19.02 -28.19 -28.84
C ALA A 217 -20.42 -28.85 -28.74
N GLY A 218 -21.26 -28.65 -29.75
CA GLY A 218 -22.64 -29.15 -29.80
C GLY A 218 -23.68 -28.32 -29.04
N HIS A 219 -23.25 -27.32 -28.26
CA HIS A 219 -24.16 -26.43 -27.53
C HIS A 219 -24.61 -25.27 -28.44
N PRO A 220 -25.91 -24.94 -28.48
CA PRO A 220 -26.40 -23.80 -29.25
C PRO A 220 -25.91 -22.48 -28.63
N VAL A 221 -25.58 -21.52 -29.49
CA VAL A 221 -25.18 -20.17 -29.11
C VAL A 221 -26.35 -19.22 -29.38
N THR A 222 -26.82 -18.51 -28.36
CA THR A 222 -28.06 -17.73 -28.40
C THR A 222 -27.89 -16.30 -27.87
N VAL A 223 -26.79 -15.63 -28.23
CA VAL A 223 -26.43 -14.30 -27.72
C VAL A 223 -27.17 -13.20 -28.49
N ARG A 224 -28.31 -12.78 -27.94
CA ARG A 224 -29.14 -11.68 -28.46
C ARG A 224 -28.87 -10.35 -27.75
N PHE A 225 -28.42 -10.41 -26.50
CA PHE A 225 -28.09 -9.26 -25.66
C PHE A 225 -26.76 -9.47 -24.92
N PHE A 226 -26.15 -8.39 -24.42
CA PHE A 226 -24.84 -8.45 -23.75
C PHE A 226 -24.87 -9.28 -22.46
N GLU A 227 -26.02 -9.34 -21.78
CA GLU A 227 -26.24 -10.14 -20.58
C GLU A 227 -26.01 -11.64 -20.84
N GLN A 228 -26.03 -12.09 -22.09
CA GLN A 228 -25.82 -13.50 -22.48
C GLN A 228 -24.38 -13.80 -22.92
N VAL A 229 -23.54 -12.77 -23.10
CA VAL A 229 -22.14 -12.94 -23.50
C VAL A 229 -21.33 -13.66 -22.41
N PRO A 230 -21.46 -13.34 -21.10
CA PRO A 230 -20.76 -14.07 -20.05
C PRO A 230 -21.09 -15.57 -20.01
N ASP A 231 -22.33 -15.97 -20.31
CA ASP A 231 -22.70 -17.38 -20.36
C ASP A 231 -21.99 -18.13 -21.51
N LEU A 232 -21.78 -17.46 -22.66
CA LEU A 232 -21.00 -18.01 -23.78
C LEU A 232 -19.52 -18.13 -23.41
N TYR A 233 -18.93 -17.11 -22.79
CA TYR A 233 -17.55 -17.20 -22.33
C TYR A 233 -17.37 -18.27 -21.24
N GLN A 234 -18.34 -18.42 -20.33
CA GLN A 234 -18.33 -19.45 -19.31
C GLN A 234 -18.46 -20.86 -19.91
N LEU A 235 -19.29 -21.04 -20.94
CA LEU A 235 -19.34 -22.28 -21.72
C LEU A 235 -17.96 -22.64 -22.29
N ILE A 236 -17.26 -21.68 -22.91
CA ILE A 236 -15.91 -21.89 -23.46
C ILE A 236 -14.91 -22.19 -22.34
N ALA A 237 -14.98 -21.45 -21.23
CA ALA A 237 -14.12 -21.63 -20.07
C ALA A 237 -14.28 -23.00 -19.39
N ASP A 238 -15.44 -23.63 -19.51
CA ASP A 238 -15.71 -24.97 -18.98
C ASP A 238 -15.34 -26.11 -19.95
N LEU A 239 -14.94 -25.80 -21.19
CA LEU A 239 -14.42 -26.81 -22.10
C LEU A 239 -13.08 -27.37 -21.59
N HIS A 240 -12.88 -28.66 -21.84
CA HIS A 240 -11.66 -29.35 -21.43
C HIS A 240 -10.48 -28.89 -22.30
N VAL A 241 -9.43 -28.39 -21.65
CA VAL A 241 -8.18 -27.99 -22.29
C VAL A 241 -7.56 -29.18 -23.04
N GLY A 242 -7.08 -28.93 -24.27
CA GLY A 242 -6.54 -29.93 -25.19
C GLY A 242 -7.60 -30.67 -26.00
N LYS A 243 -8.88 -30.58 -25.63
CA LYS A 243 -9.96 -31.23 -26.38
C LYS A 243 -10.22 -30.50 -27.69
N ARG A 244 -10.37 -31.26 -28.77
CA ARG A 244 -10.83 -30.76 -30.06
C ARG A 244 -12.35 -30.60 -30.03
N VAL A 245 -12.85 -29.41 -30.34
CA VAL A 245 -14.28 -29.08 -30.37
C VAL A 245 -14.71 -28.65 -31.76
N ARG A 246 -15.97 -28.92 -32.10
CA ARG A 246 -16.61 -28.47 -33.34
C ARG A 246 -17.25 -27.10 -33.13
N VAL A 247 -17.04 -26.18 -34.06
CA VAL A 247 -17.68 -24.86 -34.07
C VAL A 247 -18.46 -24.71 -35.38
N ASN A 248 -19.76 -24.47 -35.28
CA ASN A 248 -20.61 -24.19 -36.43
C ASN A 248 -20.85 -22.68 -36.50
N TYR A 249 -20.68 -22.10 -37.68
CA TYR A 249 -20.78 -20.65 -37.86
C TYR A 249 -21.36 -20.28 -39.23
N LEU A 250 -21.81 -19.04 -39.38
CA LEU A 250 -22.19 -18.44 -40.65
C LEU A 250 -21.09 -17.48 -41.09
N ARG A 251 -20.69 -17.57 -42.36
CA ARG A 251 -19.82 -16.57 -43.01
C ARG A 251 -20.49 -16.16 -44.30
N ASN A 252 -20.78 -14.87 -44.46
CA ASN A 252 -21.53 -14.35 -45.60
C ASN A 252 -22.86 -15.11 -45.83
N GLY A 253 -23.58 -15.41 -44.74
CA GLY A 253 -24.85 -16.17 -44.77
C GLY A 253 -24.71 -17.68 -44.99
N GLN A 254 -23.53 -18.19 -45.39
CA GLN A 254 -23.32 -19.62 -45.64
C GLN A 254 -22.94 -20.36 -44.36
N LYS A 255 -23.57 -21.51 -44.12
CA LYS A 255 -23.23 -22.42 -43.01
C LYS A 255 -21.87 -23.05 -43.22
N ARG A 256 -21.02 -22.97 -42.21
CA ARG A 256 -19.68 -23.56 -42.18
C ARG A 256 -19.42 -24.23 -40.84
N THR A 257 -18.45 -25.12 -40.84
CA THR A 257 -17.98 -25.82 -39.64
C THR A 257 -16.47 -25.84 -39.64
N CYS A 258 -15.87 -25.62 -38.47
CA CYS A 258 -14.45 -25.83 -38.25
C CYS A 258 -14.22 -26.62 -36.96
N SER A 259 -12.96 -26.98 -36.73
CA SER A 259 -12.54 -27.66 -35.51
C SER A 259 -11.41 -26.90 -34.84
N ALA A 260 -11.61 -26.53 -33.58
CA ALA A 260 -10.64 -25.81 -32.77
C ALA A 260 -10.19 -26.68 -31.60
N VAL A 261 -8.90 -26.63 -31.25
CA VAL A 261 -8.35 -27.28 -30.07
C VAL A 261 -8.42 -26.31 -28.92
N VAL A 262 -9.17 -26.63 -27.86
CA VAL A 262 -9.34 -25.75 -26.70
C VAL A 262 -7.99 -25.55 -26.02
N GLU A 263 -7.55 -24.31 -25.89
CA GLU A 263 -6.32 -23.95 -25.20
C GLU A 263 -6.57 -23.69 -23.72
N LEU A 264 -5.50 -23.68 -22.93
CA LEU A 264 -5.55 -23.15 -21.57
C LEU A 264 -5.60 -21.63 -21.65
N MET A 265 -6.58 -21.02 -20.99
CA MET A 265 -6.59 -19.57 -20.79
C MET A 265 -5.32 -19.17 -20.04
N GLN A 266 -4.56 -18.24 -20.61
CA GLN A 266 -3.33 -17.75 -20.00
C GLN A 266 -3.64 -16.86 -18.81
N ASP A 267 -2.73 -16.85 -17.83
CA ASP A 267 -2.85 -15.99 -16.66
C ASP A 267 -2.69 -14.52 -17.09
N PHE A 268 -3.59 -13.66 -16.61
CA PHE A 268 -3.55 -12.22 -16.87
C PHE A 268 -2.35 -11.56 -16.20
N ALA A 269 -2.02 -12.01 -14.99
CA ALA A 269 -0.91 -11.52 -14.20
C ALA A 269 0.00 -12.68 -13.81
N GLY A 270 1.31 -12.43 -13.77
CA GLY A 270 2.27 -13.40 -13.26
C GLY A 270 2.29 -13.42 -11.74
N ARG A 271 2.98 -14.40 -11.16
CA ARG A 271 3.27 -14.44 -9.73
C ARG A 271 4.00 -13.15 -9.34
N GLN A 272 3.65 -12.57 -8.20
CA GLN A 272 4.34 -11.41 -7.62
C GLN A 272 5.12 -11.84 -6.37
N ASP A 273 6.28 -11.22 -6.13
CA ASP A 273 7.10 -11.44 -4.94
C ASP A 273 7.91 -10.17 -4.59
N GLU A 274 8.34 -10.06 -3.33
CA GLU A 274 9.17 -8.96 -2.84
C GLU A 274 10.64 -9.35 -2.88
N VAL A 275 11.50 -8.46 -3.40
CA VAL A 275 12.96 -8.62 -3.38
C VAL A 275 13.56 -7.57 -2.46
N ARG A 276 13.48 -7.85 -1.16
CA ARG A 276 13.82 -6.93 -0.06
C ARG A 276 15.19 -6.31 -0.14
N ARG A 277 16.20 -7.10 -0.51
CA ARG A 277 17.58 -6.62 -0.61
C ARG A 277 17.77 -5.52 -1.65
N LEU A 278 16.91 -5.46 -2.67
CA LEU A 278 16.83 -4.32 -3.60
C LEU A 278 15.76 -3.31 -3.21
N GLY A 279 14.75 -3.70 -2.43
CA GLY A 279 13.60 -2.88 -2.06
C GLY A 279 12.63 -2.70 -3.23
N ILE A 280 12.32 -3.78 -3.93
CA ILE A 280 11.36 -3.79 -5.03
C ILE A 280 10.30 -4.87 -4.84
N THR A 281 9.11 -4.65 -5.40
CA THR A 281 8.17 -5.72 -5.73
C THR A 281 8.25 -5.99 -7.23
N ALA A 282 8.22 -7.27 -7.60
CA ALA A 282 8.32 -7.67 -8.99
C ALA A 282 7.33 -8.79 -9.34
N LYS A 283 6.91 -8.82 -10.59
CA LYS A 283 5.94 -9.76 -11.16
C LYS A 283 6.54 -10.52 -12.35
N GLU A 284 6.27 -11.81 -12.45
CA GLU A 284 6.62 -12.59 -13.65
C GLU A 284 5.81 -12.08 -14.87
N ILE A 285 6.41 -12.13 -16.06
CA ILE A 285 5.75 -11.65 -17.27
C ILE A 285 4.98 -12.79 -17.92
N THR A 286 3.65 -12.67 -17.94
CA THR A 286 2.79 -13.61 -18.68
C THR A 286 2.77 -13.27 -20.18
N GLU A 287 2.32 -14.21 -20.99
CA GLU A 287 2.13 -13.98 -22.43
C GLU A 287 1.06 -12.91 -22.70
N TYR A 288 0.04 -12.82 -21.84
CA TYR A 288 -0.94 -11.74 -21.89
C TYR A 288 -0.29 -10.37 -21.64
N MET A 289 0.47 -10.23 -20.55
CA MET A 289 1.21 -9.01 -20.23
C MET A 289 2.17 -8.62 -21.36
N MET A 290 2.88 -9.59 -21.92
CA MET A 290 3.79 -9.38 -23.05
C MET A 290 3.07 -8.72 -24.24
N ARG A 291 1.87 -9.19 -24.58
CA ARG A 291 1.08 -8.63 -25.69
C ARG A 291 0.52 -7.25 -25.39
N VAL A 292 -0.12 -7.08 -24.24
CA VAL A 292 -0.79 -5.82 -23.86
C VAL A 292 0.23 -4.70 -23.62
N ARG A 293 1.36 -5.02 -22.99
CA ARG A 293 2.45 -4.06 -22.72
C ARG A 293 3.48 -3.98 -23.85
N ARG A 294 3.28 -4.73 -24.95
CA ARG A 294 4.19 -4.79 -26.11
C ARG A 294 5.64 -5.13 -25.74
N LEU A 295 5.81 -6.02 -24.76
CA LEU A 295 7.12 -6.51 -24.37
C LEU A 295 7.63 -7.47 -25.44
N PRO A 296 8.92 -7.44 -25.80
CA PRO A 296 9.46 -8.30 -26.86
C PRO A 296 9.61 -9.77 -26.44
N THR A 297 9.59 -10.05 -25.13
CA THR A 297 9.76 -11.39 -24.58
C THR A 297 9.13 -11.48 -23.19
N ARG A 298 8.89 -12.72 -22.75
CA ARG A 298 8.55 -13.06 -21.35
C ARG A 298 9.79 -13.15 -20.44
N ASN A 299 10.99 -13.11 -21.00
CA ASN A 299 12.23 -13.23 -20.24
C ASN A 299 12.49 -11.95 -19.44
N GLY A 300 12.42 -12.08 -18.13
CA GLY A 300 12.65 -10.99 -17.19
C GLY A 300 11.53 -10.93 -16.15
N VAL A 301 11.66 -9.99 -15.22
CA VAL A 301 10.65 -9.74 -14.18
C VAL A 301 10.30 -8.26 -14.15
N LEU A 302 9.02 -7.96 -14.21
CA LEU A 302 8.47 -6.61 -14.25
C LEU A 302 8.48 -6.02 -12.84
N VAL A 303 9.09 -4.87 -12.65
CA VAL A 303 9.05 -4.10 -11.39
C VAL A 303 7.66 -3.47 -11.26
N THR A 304 6.95 -3.80 -10.18
CA THR A 304 5.61 -3.29 -9.88
C THR A 304 5.61 -2.28 -8.72
N GLY A 305 6.76 -2.08 -8.07
CA GLY A 305 6.89 -1.13 -6.99
C GLY A 305 8.33 -1.00 -6.53
N VAL A 306 8.68 0.19 -6.05
CA VAL A 306 10.01 0.52 -5.54
C VAL A 306 9.86 1.21 -4.20
N ARG A 307 10.63 0.74 -3.22
CA ARG A 307 10.57 1.23 -1.85
C ARG A 307 11.52 2.41 -1.66
N ALA A 308 11.01 3.47 -1.07
CA ALA A 308 11.81 4.65 -0.75
C ALA A 308 12.94 4.33 0.23
N GLY A 309 14.13 4.89 -0.02
CA GLY A 309 15.35 4.71 0.78
C GLY A 309 16.09 3.39 0.54
N TYR A 310 15.64 2.53 -0.39
CA TYR A 310 16.25 1.24 -0.66
C TYR A 310 17.18 1.27 -1.89
N PRO A 311 18.04 0.24 -2.07
CA PRO A 311 19.07 0.23 -3.12
C PRO A 311 18.56 0.43 -4.55
N ALA A 312 17.33 0.02 -4.87
CA ALA A 312 16.73 0.21 -6.19
C ALA A 312 16.36 1.67 -6.49
N GLU A 313 15.80 2.40 -5.50
CA GLU A 313 15.50 3.83 -5.66
C GLU A 313 16.79 4.65 -5.74
N ALA A 314 17.77 4.34 -4.89
CA ALA A 314 19.07 5.01 -4.85
C ALA A 314 20.02 4.59 -5.99
N ALA A 315 19.58 3.70 -6.88
CA ALA A 315 20.38 3.20 -7.98
C ALA A 315 20.69 4.30 -9.00
N ILE A 316 21.71 4.09 -9.84
CA ILE A 316 22.11 5.07 -10.85
C ILE A 316 22.14 4.39 -12.24
N PRO A 317 21.21 4.73 -13.16
CA PRO A 317 19.96 5.47 -12.91
C PRO A 317 19.00 4.69 -11.99
N PRO A 318 18.05 5.34 -11.30
CA PRO A 318 17.10 4.67 -10.40
C PRO A 318 16.33 3.58 -11.13
N ILE A 319 16.08 2.45 -10.46
CA ILE A 319 15.12 1.44 -10.92
C ILE A 319 13.73 1.95 -10.56
N VAL A 320 12.78 1.90 -11.50
CA VAL A 320 11.43 2.43 -11.32
C VAL A 320 10.36 1.40 -11.69
N GLU A 321 9.12 1.67 -11.30
CA GLU A 321 7.97 0.90 -11.73
C GLU A 321 7.87 0.82 -13.26
N GLY A 322 7.57 -0.37 -13.79
CA GLY A 322 7.49 -0.64 -15.21
C GLY A 322 8.80 -1.09 -15.85
N ASP A 323 9.94 -1.03 -15.15
CA ASP A 323 11.19 -1.63 -15.62
C ASP A 323 11.08 -3.16 -15.65
N VAL A 324 11.72 -3.80 -16.64
CA VAL A 324 11.85 -5.26 -16.70
C VAL A 324 13.29 -5.65 -16.39
N ILE A 325 13.54 -6.26 -15.24
CA ILE A 325 14.88 -6.74 -14.87
C ILE A 325 15.18 -8.02 -15.65
N THR A 326 16.29 -8.01 -16.39
CA THR A 326 16.72 -9.09 -17.28
C THR A 326 17.95 -9.83 -16.79
N ALA A 327 18.83 -9.17 -16.03
CA ALA A 327 19.92 -9.80 -15.31
C ALA A 327 20.35 -9.00 -14.08
N VAL A 328 20.98 -9.69 -13.13
CA VAL A 328 21.55 -9.08 -11.92
C VAL A 328 22.94 -9.67 -11.68
N GLY A 329 23.96 -8.81 -11.58
CA GLY A 329 25.36 -9.24 -11.43
C GLY A 329 25.82 -10.15 -12.58
N GLY A 330 25.33 -9.91 -13.80
CA GLY A 330 25.60 -10.73 -14.99
C GLY A 330 24.86 -12.08 -15.04
N ARG A 331 23.99 -12.39 -14.06
CA ARG A 331 23.17 -13.60 -14.06
C ARG A 331 21.77 -13.30 -14.63
N PRO A 332 21.31 -14.01 -15.67
CA PRO A 332 19.97 -13.83 -16.21
C PRO A 332 18.86 -14.07 -15.18
N THR A 333 17.80 -13.27 -15.24
CA THR A 333 16.66 -13.35 -14.31
C THR A 333 15.33 -13.59 -15.05
N PRO A 334 15.15 -14.73 -15.76
CA PRO A 334 13.94 -14.99 -16.52
C PRO A 334 12.70 -15.23 -15.63
N THR A 335 12.90 -15.54 -14.35
CA THR A 335 11.82 -15.76 -13.37
C THR A 335 12.10 -15.02 -12.06
N LEU A 336 11.08 -14.90 -11.21
CA LEU A 336 11.26 -14.32 -9.86
C LEU A 336 12.20 -15.14 -8.98
N LYS A 337 12.22 -16.46 -9.17
CA LYS A 337 13.15 -17.34 -8.45
C LYS A 337 14.60 -17.03 -8.83
N ASP A 338 14.85 -16.80 -10.11
CA ASP A 338 16.19 -16.47 -10.62
C ASP A 338 16.60 -15.07 -10.19
N LEU A 339 15.69 -14.10 -10.20
CA LEU A 339 15.95 -12.77 -9.62
C LEU A 339 16.35 -12.87 -8.15
N ALA A 340 15.55 -13.56 -7.34
CA ALA A 340 15.82 -13.72 -5.91
C ALA A 340 17.17 -14.41 -5.66
N ALA A 341 17.50 -15.46 -6.43
CA ALA A 341 18.78 -16.15 -6.32
C ALA A 341 19.97 -15.28 -6.77
N ALA A 342 19.81 -14.51 -7.84
CA ALA A 342 20.85 -13.59 -8.33
C ALA A 342 21.12 -12.49 -7.32
N VAL A 343 20.07 -11.88 -6.76
CA VAL A 343 20.17 -10.84 -5.73
C VAL A 343 20.75 -11.38 -4.43
N ALA A 344 20.34 -12.56 -3.98
CA ALA A 344 20.89 -13.20 -2.79
C ALA A 344 22.41 -13.47 -2.91
N ALA A 345 22.88 -13.76 -4.12
CA ALA A 345 24.29 -14.03 -4.38
C ALA A 345 25.16 -12.77 -4.60
N LEU A 346 24.58 -11.57 -4.62
CA LEU A 346 25.36 -10.35 -4.79
C LEU A 346 26.30 -10.12 -3.59
N PRO A 347 27.55 -9.70 -3.81
CA PRO A 347 28.40 -9.23 -2.72
C PRO A 347 27.88 -7.89 -2.18
N GLU A 348 28.32 -7.53 -0.98
CA GLU A 348 28.19 -6.15 -0.49
C GLU A 348 28.94 -5.19 -1.41
N GLY A 349 28.46 -3.95 -1.54
CA GLY A 349 29.01 -2.94 -2.43
C GLY A 349 28.18 -2.70 -3.69
N LYS A 350 28.84 -2.41 -4.82
CA LYS A 350 28.15 -2.07 -6.07
C LYS A 350 27.83 -3.33 -6.87
N ALA A 351 26.62 -3.40 -7.42
CA ALA A 351 26.22 -4.43 -8.36
C ALA A 351 25.49 -3.83 -9.57
N ALA A 352 25.67 -4.45 -10.74
CA ALA A 352 24.93 -4.09 -11.94
C ALA A 352 23.59 -4.83 -12.00
N VAL A 353 22.55 -4.12 -12.43
CA VAL A 353 21.22 -4.64 -12.71
C VAL A 353 20.88 -4.26 -14.15
N ASP A 354 20.83 -5.25 -15.03
CA ASP A 354 20.46 -5.07 -16.43
C ASP A 354 18.94 -5.08 -16.53
N LEU A 355 18.36 -4.00 -17.03
CA LEU A 355 16.92 -3.82 -17.14
C LEU A 355 16.53 -3.27 -18.51
N ARG A 356 15.28 -3.52 -18.89
CA ARG A 356 14.64 -2.88 -20.03
C ARG A 356 13.65 -1.84 -19.55
N ARG A 357 13.83 -0.61 -20.01
CA ARG A 357 12.92 0.51 -19.78
C ARG A 357 12.29 0.92 -21.10
N LYS A 358 11.00 0.65 -21.26
CA LYS A 358 10.29 0.81 -22.54
C LYS A 358 11.01 0.01 -23.63
N ASN A 359 11.66 0.69 -24.59
CA ASN A 359 12.38 0.07 -25.70
C ASN A 359 13.91 0.14 -25.56
N ALA A 360 14.43 0.63 -24.43
CA ALA A 360 15.87 0.78 -24.20
C ALA A 360 16.37 -0.27 -23.21
N ASP A 361 17.55 -0.81 -23.48
CA ASP A 361 18.30 -1.62 -22.51
C ASP A 361 19.18 -0.67 -21.68
N VAL A 362 19.06 -0.76 -20.37
CA VAL A 362 19.69 0.13 -19.39
C VAL A 362 20.40 -0.72 -18.35
N VAL A 363 21.59 -0.30 -17.95
CA VAL A 363 22.30 -0.88 -16.80
C VAL A 363 22.18 0.09 -15.64
N SER A 364 21.58 -0.37 -14.55
CA SER A 364 21.49 0.37 -13.30
C SER A 364 22.53 -0.15 -12.31
N ILE A 365 23.22 0.75 -11.60
CA ILE A 365 24.16 0.39 -10.55
C ILE A 365 23.48 0.56 -9.19
N VAL A 366 23.25 -0.55 -8.49
CA VAL A 366 22.74 -0.57 -7.12
C VAL A 366 23.90 -0.63 -6.13
N ARG A 367 23.72 -0.03 -4.95
CA ARG A 367 24.67 -0.14 -3.84
C ARG A 367 24.04 -0.90 -2.69
N LEU A 368 24.51 -2.11 -2.46
CA LEU A 368 24.15 -2.95 -1.32
C LEU A 368 25.08 -2.59 -0.16
N ARG A 369 24.52 -2.24 0.99
CA ARG A 369 25.27 -1.98 2.23
C ARG A 369 24.74 -2.87 3.33
N GLN A 370 25.66 -3.45 4.11
CA GLN A 370 25.35 -3.98 5.43
C GLN A 370 24.98 -2.83 6.37
N THR A 371 23.93 -3.10 7.14
CA THR A 371 23.39 -2.34 8.26
C THR A 371 24.50 -1.96 9.24
N THR A 372 25.08 -0.79 9.04
CA THR A 372 25.59 0.01 10.15
C THR A 372 24.61 1.15 10.28
N ALA A 373 24.05 1.33 11.47
CA ALA A 373 23.25 2.49 11.79
C ALA A 373 24.07 3.71 11.38
N GLU A 374 23.62 4.41 10.33
CA GLU A 374 24.28 5.64 9.91
C GLU A 374 23.98 6.67 11.00
N GLU A 375 24.99 6.92 11.84
CA GLU A 375 25.06 8.17 12.57
C GLU A 375 25.25 9.27 11.52
N GLU A 376 24.14 9.84 11.06
CA GLU A 376 24.20 11.09 10.31
C GLU A 376 24.83 12.16 11.20
N GLY A 377 25.92 12.79 10.72
CA GLY A 377 26.61 13.84 11.44
C GLY A 377 25.71 15.08 11.59
N GLY A 378 25.63 15.62 12.80
CA GLY A 378 24.87 16.85 13.08
C GLY A 378 25.53 18.10 12.48
N GLU A 379 24.74 19.14 12.23
CA GLU A 379 25.26 20.46 11.84
C GLU A 379 26.13 21.05 12.98
N LEU A 380 27.09 21.92 12.62
CA LEU A 380 27.90 22.62 13.61
C LEU A 380 27.02 23.52 14.50
N PRO A 381 27.15 23.44 15.84
CA PRO A 381 26.37 24.28 16.74
C PRO A 381 26.72 25.75 16.53
N LYS A 382 25.70 26.59 16.31
CA LYS A 382 25.83 28.05 16.23
C LYS A 382 25.58 28.70 17.58
N ALA A 383 26.03 29.94 17.75
CA ALA A 383 25.72 30.73 18.93
C ALA A 383 24.21 30.99 19.06
N TRP A 384 23.69 30.91 20.28
CA TRP A 384 22.27 30.99 20.58
C TRP A 384 22.02 31.77 21.88
N LEU A 385 21.01 32.64 21.86
CA LEU A 385 20.62 33.44 23.03
C LEU A 385 19.73 32.70 24.02
N GLY A 386 18.97 31.68 23.60
CA GLY A 386 18.01 31.05 24.50
C GLY A 386 16.68 31.80 24.65
N ILE A 387 16.23 32.51 23.62
CA ILE A 387 14.97 33.27 23.61
C ILE A 387 14.15 33.05 22.33
N ARG A 388 12.85 33.35 22.39
CA ARG A 388 12.02 33.64 21.21
C ARG A 388 11.73 35.13 21.14
N THR A 389 11.68 35.65 19.93
CA THR A 389 11.38 37.06 19.68
C THR A 389 10.29 37.22 18.65
N GLN A 390 9.72 38.41 18.61
CA GLN A 390 8.83 38.89 17.55
C GLN A 390 9.29 40.29 17.15
N VAL A 391 9.28 40.60 15.85
CA VAL A 391 9.61 41.95 15.38
C VAL A 391 8.59 42.96 15.91
N VAL A 392 9.08 44.11 16.38
CA VAL A 392 8.25 45.25 16.75
C VAL A 392 7.80 45.99 15.48
N THR A 393 6.67 45.57 14.91
CA THR A 393 6.05 46.24 13.77
C THR A 393 5.40 47.56 14.20
N GLY A 394 5.13 48.47 13.24
CA GLY A 394 4.48 49.75 13.54
C GLY A 394 3.14 49.62 14.26
N ASP A 395 2.35 48.60 13.89
CA ASP A 395 1.07 48.28 14.54
C ASP A 395 1.28 47.78 15.97
N LEU A 396 2.26 46.90 16.19
CA LEU A 396 2.60 46.39 17.53
C LEU A 396 3.16 47.51 18.43
N ALA A 397 4.02 48.37 17.88
CA ALA A 397 4.55 49.53 18.58
C ALA A 397 3.44 50.50 19.01
N SER A 398 2.49 50.78 18.10
CA SER A 398 1.33 51.63 18.38
C SER A 398 0.41 51.02 19.44
N ALA A 399 0.09 49.73 19.32
CA ALA A 399 -0.76 49.01 20.27
C ALA A 399 -0.17 48.99 21.69
N LEU A 400 1.16 48.86 21.80
CA LEU A 400 1.88 48.84 23.07
C LEU A 400 2.32 50.24 23.54
N ARG A 401 1.96 51.30 22.80
CA ARG A 401 2.35 52.71 23.09
C ARG A 401 3.86 52.92 23.22
N LEU A 402 4.63 52.24 22.37
CA LEU A 402 6.09 52.27 22.34
C LEU A 402 6.65 53.41 21.49
N GLY A 403 5.79 54.20 20.83
CA GLY A 403 6.21 55.22 19.86
C GLY A 403 6.80 54.58 18.60
N ASN A 404 7.91 55.14 18.08
CA ASN A 404 8.60 54.63 16.89
C ASN A 404 9.72 53.63 17.23
N VAL A 405 9.59 52.90 18.34
CA VAL A 405 10.57 51.89 18.75
C VAL A 405 10.58 50.75 17.73
N LYS A 406 11.78 50.38 17.30
CA LYS A 406 12.06 49.26 16.41
C LYS A 406 12.97 48.27 17.13
N GLY A 407 12.99 47.02 16.66
CA GLY A 407 13.78 45.94 17.24
C GLY A 407 12.94 44.71 17.51
N PHE A 408 13.37 43.92 18.49
CA PHE A 408 12.84 42.57 18.73
C PHE A 408 12.26 42.45 20.13
N ARG A 409 10.94 42.23 20.22
CA ARG A 409 10.28 41.96 21.51
C ARG A 409 10.51 40.50 21.90
N VAL A 410 11.09 40.25 23.06
CA VAL A 410 11.23 38.93 23.66
C VAL A 410 9.84 38.40 24.02
N THR A 411 9.44 37.32 23.37
CA THR A 411 8.16 36.65 23.63
C THR A 411 8.31 35.54 24.66
N GLU A 412 9.48 34.90 24.70
CA GLU A 412 9.79 33.80 25.61
C GLU A 412 11.28 33.79 25.94
N VAL A 413 11.62 33.50 27.19
CA VAL A 413 12.99 33.19 27.61
C VAL A 413 13.01 31.74 28.05
N TYR A 414 13.79 30.90 27.38
CA TYR A 414 13.79 29.48 27.65
C TYR A 414 14.37 29.19 29.04
N PRO A 415 13.70 28.36 29.87
CA PRO A 415 14.23 27.97 31.17
C PRO A 415 15.61 27.32 31.07
N GLU A 416 16.41 27.49 32.13
CA GLU A 416 17.75 26.90 32.26
C GLU A 416 18.79 27.39 31.23
N THR A 417 18.50 28.47 30.49
CA THR A 417 19.45 29.15 29.60
C THR A 417 20.23 30.26 30.33
N GLU A 418 21.35 30.68 29.75
CA GLU A 418 22.13 31.85 30.15
C GLU A 418 21.31 33.14 29.99
N ALA A 419 20.39 33.23 29.02
CA ALA A 419 19.44 34.33 28.96
C ALA A 419 18.55 34.39 30.21
N ALA A 420 18.01 33.26 30.68
CA ALA A 420 17.24 33.24 31.92
C ALA A 420 18.08 33.65 33.14
N ARG A 421 19.37 33.25 33.19
CA ARG A 421 20.30 33.61 34.27
C ARG A 421 20.74 35.07 34.23
N SER A 422 20.81 35.67 33.04
CA SER A 422 21.19 37.08 32.83
C SER A 422 20.13 38.09 33.30
N GLY A 423 18.92 37.63 33.60
CA GLY A 423 17.80 38.49 34.01
C GLY A 423 17.02 39.10 32.84
N LEU A 424 17.22 38.62 31.60
CA LEU A 424 16.36 38.89 30.44
C LEU A 424 14.96 38.30 30.70
N LYS A 425 13.91 39.00 30.27
CA LYS A 425 12.50 38.64 30.56
C LYS A 425 11.63 38.74 29.32
N ALA A 426 10.57 37.93 29.29
CA ALA A 426 9.50 38.11 28.31
C ALA A 426 8.90 39.52 28.44
N GLY A 427 8.73 40.19 27.31
CA GLY A 427 8.28 41.58 27.22
C GLY A 427 9.40 42.60 27.01
N ASP A 428 10.67 42.25 27.23
CA ASP A 428 11.80 43.13 26.89
C ASP A 428 11.86 43.38 25.39
N ILE A 429 12.30 44.57 24.97
CA ILE A 429 12.52 44.86 23.55
C ILE A 429 14.01 45.09 23.33
N ILE A 430 14.64 44.22 22.56
CA ILE A 430 16.06 44.32 22.20
C ILE A 430 16.19 45.35 21.08
N LEU A 431 16.93 46.43 21.39
CA LEU A 431 17.18 47.55 20.49
C LEU A 431 18.55 47.45 19.81
N GLU A 432 19.56 46.96 20.53
CA GLU A 432 20.94 46.88 20.06
C GLU A 432 21.59 45.57 20.52
N LEU A 433 22.49 45.04 19.69
CA LEU A 433 23.37 43.92 19.99
C LEU A 433 24.83 44.39 19.87
N ASN A 434 25.60 44.30 20.95
CA ASN A 434 26.99 44.76 21.03
C ASN A 434 27.20 46.23 20.60
N GLY A 435 26.19 47.08 20.82
CA GLY A 435 26.20 48.49 20.43
C GLY A 435 25.76 48.76 18.98
N GLU A 436 25.49 47.72 18.18
CA GLU A 436 24.91 47.85 16.85
C GLU A 436 23.38 47.86 16.92
N GLY A 437 22.75 48.86 16.31
CA GLY A 437 21.30 49.02 16.31
C GLY A 437 20.58 47.98 15.45
N LEU A 438 19.48 47.45 15.98
CA LEU A 438 18.59 46.51 15.31
C LEU A 438 17.33 47.24 14.83
N ASP A 439 17.36 47.73 13.58
CA ASP A 439 16.29 48.56 13.00
C ASP A 439 15.11 47.73 12.43
N ALA A 440 14.79 46.59 13.06
CA ALA A 440 13.76 45.67 12.60
C ALA A 440 12.36 46.25 12.85
N SER A 441 11.57 46.42 11.78
CA SER A 441 10.23 47.00 11.87
C SER A 441 9.20 46.33 10.97
N ARG A 442 9.62 45.35 10.16
CA ARG A 442 8.75 44.63 9.23
C ARG A 442 8.81 43.12 9.53
N PRO A 443 7.75 42.36 9.23
CA PRO A 443 7.77 40.90 9.41
C PRO A 443 8.95 40.19 8.73
N GLN A 444 9.44 40.72 7.60
CA GLN A 444 10.59 40.15 6.88
C GLN A 444 11.93 40.25 7.65
N ASP A 445 12.00 41.11 8.67
CA ASP A 445 13.20 41.34 9.48
C ASP A 445 13.31 40.33 10.65
N GLU A 446 12.38 39.35 10.76
CA GLU A 446 12.29 38.38 11.87
C GLU A 446 13.60 37.61 12.15
N GLU A 447 14.38 37.38 11.09
CA GLU A 447 15.60 36.59 11.15
C GLU A 447 16.86 37.40 11.47
N ASP A 448 16.78 38.73 11.54
CA ASP A 448 17.98 39.57 11.59
C ASP A 448 18.71 39.48 12.92
N LEU A 449 17.98 39.47 14.05
CA LEU A 449 18.59 39.21 15.36
C LEU A 449 19.19 37.81 15.43
N ARG A 450 18.49 36.78 14.92
CA ARG A 450 19.03 35.42 14.92
C ARG A 450 20.32 35.35 14.11
N ARG A 451 20.35 35.92 12.91
CA ARG A 451 21.54 35.95 12.05
C ARG A 451 22.69 36.74 12.70
N ALA A 452 22.40 37.87 13.34
CA ALA A 452 23.41 38.66 14.04
C ALA A 452 24.04 37.87 15.21
N VAL A 453 23.24 37.11 15.96
CA VAL A 453 23.73 36.22 17.03
C VAL A 453 24.50 35.04 16.46
N GLU A 454 24.01 34.39 15.40
CA GLU A 454 24.67 33.25 14.76
C GLU A 454 26.05 33.58 14.16
N ASN A 455 26.33 34.86 13.88
CA ASN A 455 27.63 35.34 13.42
C ASN A 455 28.65 35.50 14.55
N LEU A 456 28.23 35.40 15.82
CA LEU A 456 29.10 35.41 16.99
C LEU A 456 29.54 34.00 17.37
N GLY A 457 30.56 33.89 18.24
CA GLY A 457 31.07 32.62 18.74
C GLY A 457 30.21 32.02 19.85
N VAL A 458 30.13 30.69 19.88
CA VAL A 458 29.59 29.98 21.05
C VAL A 458 30.49 30.26 22.27
N GLY A 459 29.90 30.75 23.35
CA GLY A 459 30.61 31.15 24.57
C GLY A 459 30.93 32.64 24.66
N ASP A 460 30.77 33.41 23.58
CA ASP A 460 30.93 34.86 23.59
C ASP A 460 29.89 35.53 24.49
N VAL A 461 30.18 36.75 24.96
CA VAL A 461 29.22 37.54 25.75
C VAL A 461 28.58 38.58 24.85
N ALA A 462 27.30 38.39 24.53
CA ALA A 462 26.48 39.36 23.82
C ALA A 462 25.94 40.41 24.79
N THR A 463 26.19 41.68 24.52
CA THR A 463 25.62 42.81 25.28
C THR A 463 24.38 43.32 24.57
N LEU A 464 23.22 43.14 25.19
CA LEU A 464 21.93 43.55 24.66
C LEU A 464 21.52 44.89 25.29
N THR A 465 21.31 45.93 24.49
CA THR A 465 20.57 47.11 24.94
C THR A 465 19.08 46.83 24.78
N ILE A 466 18.37 46.75 25.90
CA ILE A 466 16.93 46.46 25.93
C ILE A 466 16.11 47.65 26.43
N LEU A 467 14.84 47.72 26.03
CA LEU A 467 13.82 48.59 26.61
C LEU A 467 12.92 47.77 27.53
N ARG A 468 12.88 48.11 28.82
CA ARG A 468 12.01 47.48 29.82
C ARG A 468 11.31 48.55 30.64
N GLY A 469 9.98 48.62 30.55
CA GLY A 469 9.19 49.61 31.30
C GLY A 469 9.50 51.06 30.91
N GLY A 470 9.92 51.32 29.67
CA GLY A 470 10.30 52.65 29.17
C GLY A 470 11.76 53.05 29.43
N GLU A 471 12.50 52.29 30.23
CA GLU A 471 13.92 52.54 30.51
C GLU A 471 14.84 51.66 29.66
N ARG A 472 15.94 52.23 29.17
CA ARG A 472 17.01 51.47 28.52
C ARG A 472 17.87 50.77 29.59
N LYS A 473 18.14 49.48 29.41
CA LYS A 473 18.99 48.66 30.28
C LYS A 473 19.95 47.85 29.42
N GLN A 474 21.16 47.65 29.91
CA GLN A 474 22.10 46.71 29.28
C GLN A 474 22.07 45.38 30.03
N ILE A 475 21.99 44.29 29.27
CA ILE A 475 22.06 42.92 29.79
C ILE A 475 23.13 42.17 29.00
N SER A 476 24.09 41.61 29.72
CA SER A 476 25.11 40.73 29.12
C SER A 476 24.66 39.28 29.22
N VAL A 477 24.60 38.60 28.09
CA VAL A 477 24.20 37.19 27.97
C VAL A 477 25.36 36.40 27.39
N LYS A 478 25.80 35.35 28.08
CA LYS A 478 26.76 34.40 27.51
C LYS A 478 26.04 33.53 26.46
N LEU A 479 26.51 33.53 25.24
CA LEU A 479 25.92 32.77 24.14
C LEU A 479 26.17 31.27 24.33
N GLU A 480 25.11 30.49 24.24
CA GLU A 480 25.16 29.03 24.32
C GLU A 480 25.25 28.41 22.93
N ALA A 481 25.60 27.13 22.86
CA ALA A 481 25.41 26.35 21.64
C ALA A 481 23.91 26.18 21.37
N THR A 482 23.49 26.38 20.11
CA THR A 482 22.13 26.08 19.67
C THR A 482 21.81 24.63 20.05
N PRO A 483 20.69 24.36 20.76
CA PRO A 483 20.33 23.01 21.12
C PRO A 483 20.14 22.15 19.87
N ALA A 484 20.50 20.86 19.96
CA ALA A 484 20.31 19.94 18.85
C ALA A 484 18.87 19.99 18.34
N SER A 485 18.69 20.22 17.04
CA SER A 485 17.37 20.17 16.41
C SER A 485 16.91 18.72 16.24
N ALA A 486 15.62 18.52 15.95
CA ALA A 486 15.09 17.19 15.64
C ALA A 486 15.83 16.51 14.47
N GLY A 487 16.30 17.28 13.49
CA GLY A 487 17.08 16.77 12.36
C GLY A 487 18.54 16.45 12.68
N GLN A 488 19.10 17.04 13.74
CA GLN A 488 20.49 16.80 14.18
C GLN A 488 20.59 15.69 15.25
N ALA A 489 19.46 15.27 15.82
CA ALA A 489 19.46 14.22 16.83
C ALA A 489 19.95 12.91 16.22
N ARG A 490 20.83 12.21 16.94
CA ARG A 490 21.26 10.86 16.55
C ARG A 490 20.02 9.99 16.36
N LYS A 491 20.02 9.21 15.28
CA LYS A 491 18.92 8.32 14.92
C LYS A 491 19.44 6.93 14.54
N VAL A 492 18.56 5.94 14.64
CA VAL A 492 18.79 4.55 14.24
C VAL A 492 17.56 4.07 13.50
N THR A 493 17.77 3.58 12.28
CA THR A 493 16.74 2.88 11.51
C THR A 493 16.82 1.38 11.79
N GLN A 494 15.72 0.82 12.27
CA GLN A 494 15.56 -0.61 12.49
C GLN A 494 14.92 -1.25 11.25
N GLN A 495 15.73 -1.81 10.37
CA GLN A 495 15.26 -2.29 9.06
C GLN A 495 14.33 -3.50 9.15
N GLU A 496 14.60 -4.44 10.06
CA GLU A 496 13.82 -5.68 10.23
C GLU A 496 12.37 -5.43 10.63
N PHE A 497 12.13 -4.30 11.30
CA PHE A 497 10.81 -3.89 11.79
C PHE A 497 10.31 -2.59 11.14
N GLU A 498 11.13 -1.97 10.29
CA GLU A 498 10.77 -0.94 9.33
C GLU A 498 10.33 0.38 9.99
N PHE A 499 11.09 0.84 10.99
CA PHE A 499 10.90 2.13 11.65
C PHE A 499 12.22 2.81 12.04
N THR A 500 12.19 4.12 12.22
CA THR A 500 13.34 4.94 12.64
C THR A 500 13.05 5.58 13.99
N VAL A 501 14.05 5.56 14.89
CA VAL A 501 14.01 6.25 16.18
C VAL A 501 15.17 7.23 16.32
N ARG A 502 14.95 8.31 17.08
CA ARG A 502 15.99 9.28 17.43
C ARG A 502 16.01 9.61 18.91
N GLU A 503 17.12 10.18 19.36
CA GLU A 503 17.22 10.73 20.72
C GLU A 503 16.30 11.94 20.91
N ILE A 504 15.82 12.11 22.15
CA ILE A 504 15.06 13.29 22.57
C ILE A 504 16.02 14.44 22.87
N THR A 505 15.86 15.53 22.14
CA THR A 505 16.66 16.76 22.25
C THR A 505 16.18 17.64 23.40
N ARG A 506 16.95 18.69 23.72
CA ARG A 506 16.53 19.71 24.69
C ARG A 506 15.29 20.47 24.18
N MET A 507 15.19 20.75 22.88
CA MET A 507 14.03 21.44 22.30
C MET A 507 12.76 20.60 22.38
N ASP A 508 12.85 19.29 22.12
CA ASP A 508 11.69 18.40 22.28
C ASP A 508 11.11 18.48 23.69
N ARG A 509 11.97 18.51 24.71
CA ARG A 509 11.53 18.63 26.11
C ARG A 509 10.85 19.96 26.38
N ILE A 510 11.38 21.06 25.85
CA ILE A 510 10.82 22.40 26.01
C ILE A 510 9.46 22.49 25.32
N GLU A 511 9.39 22.12 24.04
CA GLU A 511 8.17 22.22 23.21
C GLU A 511 7.05 21.34 23.74
N ASN A 512 7.38 20.14 24.22
CA ASN A 512 6.41 19.22 24.80
C ASN A 512 6.21 19.41 26.32
N ARG A 513 6.87 20.40 26.93
CA ARG A 513 6.84 20.69 28.38
C ARG A 513 7.16 19.48 29.25
N TRP A 514 8.11 18.66 28.82
CA TRP A 514 8.60 17.52 29.57
C TRP A 514 9.64 17.94 30.61
N PRO A 515 9.79 17.19 31.72
CA PRO A 515 10.87 17.41 32.66
C PRO A 515 12.26 17.40 31.99
N PRO A 516 13.25 18.19 32.47
CA PRO A 516 14.58 18.26 31.87
C PRO A 516 15.28 16.90 31.76
N ASN A 517 14.97 15.97 32.67
CA ASN A 517 15.51 14.62 32.71
C ASN A 517 14.64 13.58 31.99
N PHE A 518 13.60 13.98 31.25
CA PHE A 518 12.75 13.04 30.52
C PHE A 518 13.58 12.23 29.51
N LYS A 519 13.44 10.90 29.58
CA LYS A 519 14.17 9.90 28.80
C LYS A 519 13.22 9.11 27.92
N GLY A 520 13.73 8.64 26.78
CA GLY A 520 12.98 7.90 25.78
C GLY A 520 13.61 8.08 24.40
N LEU A 521 13.05 7.38 23.42
CA LEU A 521 13.42 7.52 22.01
C LEU A 521 12.19 7.88 21.19
N MET A 522 12.29 8.89 20.35
CA MET A 522 11.18 9.36 19.54
C MET A 522 11.16 8.65 18.19
N VAL A 523 10.03 8.08 17.81
CA VAL A 523 9.80 7.45 16.51
C VAL A 523 9.57 8.54 15.47
N THR A 524 10.41 8.58 14.43
CA THR A 524 10.33 9.61 13.38
C THR A 524 9.70 9.07 12.10
N GLU A 525 9.88 7.79 11.82
CA GLU A 525 9.41 7.16 10.59
C GLU A 525 8.90 5.75 10.88
N VAL A 526 7.80 5.39 10.23
CA VAL A 526 7.25 4.03 10.23
C VAL A 526 6.80 3.73 8.80
N VAL A 527 7.35 2.67 8.19
CA VAL A 527 7.02 2.33 6.79
C VAL A 527 5.59 1.81 6.69
N SER A 528 4.85 2.30 5.69
CA SER A 528 3.46 1.89 5.47
C SER A 528 3.38 0.41 5.08
N GLY A 529 2.46 -0.34 5.69
CA GLY A 529 2.31 -1.79 5.54
C GLY A 529 3.39 -2.62 6.25
N GLY A 530 4.39 -1.97 6.86
CA GLY A 530 5.49 -2.64 7.53
C GLY A 530 5.13 -3.22 8.91
N TRP A 531 6.03 -4.03 9.47
CA TRP A 531 5.82 -4.73 10.75
C TRP A 531 5.46 -3.79 11.91
N ALA A 532 6.18 -2.69 12.06
CA ALA A 532 5.92 -1.71 13.11
C ALA A 532 4.55 -1.01 12.93
N GLN A 533 4.16 -0.67 11.70
CA GLN A 533 2.86 -0.03 11.45
C GLN A 533 1.71 -1.01 11.71
N MET A 534 1.82 -2.26 11.25
CA MET A 534 0.81 -3.30 11.51
C MET A 534 0.67 -3.58 13.01
N ALA A 535 1.75 -3.46 13.79
CA ALA A 535 1.72 -3.56 15.25
C ALA A 535 1.08 -2.33 15.93
N GLY A 536 0.89 -1.23 15.19
CA GLY A 536 0.27 0.00 15.67
C GLY A 536 1.25 1.09 16.13
N LEU A 537 2.55 0.94 15.86
CA LEU A 537 3.55 2.00 16.08
C LEU A 537 3.32 3.14 15.09
N ARG A 538 3.50 4.38 15.52
CA ARG A 538 3.27 5.59 14.72
C ARG A 538 4.43 6.56 14.86
N GLY A 539 4.54 7.49 13.90
CA GLY A 539 5.35 8.69 14.07
C GLY A 539 4.92 9.46 15.33
N ASP A 540 5.89 10.08 15.98
CA ASP A 540 5.78 10.83 17.24
C ASP A 540 5.51 9.98 18.49
N ASP A 541 5.47 8.65 18.37
CA ASP A 541 5.51 7.79 19.55
C ASP A 541 6.87 7.95 20.26
N VAL A 542 6.86 8.03 21.58
CA VAL A 542 8.08 7.96 22.39
C VAL A 542 8.21 6.57 22.99
N ILE A 543 9.20 5.80 22.54
CA ILE A 543 9.55 4.51 23.12
C ILE A 543 10.18 4.75 24.49
N LEU A 544 9.48 4.29 25.53
CA LEU A 544 9.93 4.31 26.91
C LEU A 544 10.58 3.00 27.33
N GLY A 545 10.20 1.89 26.68
CA GLY A 545 10.75 0.58 27.01
C GLY A 545 10.57 -0.47 25.91
N LEU A 546 11.46 -1.46 25.90
CA LEU A 546 11.42 -2.63 25.03
C LEU A 546 11.58 -3.89 25.86
N GLN A 547 10.65 -4.84 25.69
CA GLN A 547 10.59 -6.09 26.46
C GLN A 547 10.62 -5.91 27.99
N GLY A 548 10.16 -4.75 28.49
CA GLY A 548 10.17 -4.42 29.92
C GLY A 548 11.46 -3.75 30.41
N LYS A 549 12.45 -3.51 29.53
CA LYS A 549 13.63 -2.71 29.85
C LYS A 549 13.44 -1.25 29.45
N PRO A 550 13.83 -0.27 30.29
CA PRO A 550 13.80 1.15 29.93
C PRO A 550 14.69 1.45 28.72
N MET A 551 14.25 2.35 27.84
CA MET A 551 15.00 2.79 26.65
C MET A 551 15.40 4.27 26.74
N PRO A 552 16.41 4.61 27.57
CA PRO A 552 16.77 6.00 27.81
C PRO A 552 17.58 6.64 26.67
N ASP A 553 18.20 5.82 25.82
CA ASP A 553 19.16 6.23 24.78
C ASP A 553 19.24 5.17 23.66
N LEU A 554 19.92 5.53 22.55
CA LEU A 554 20.06 4.65 21.38
C LEU A 554 20.92 3.41 21.66
N ALA A 555 21.91 3.51 22.56
CA ALA A 555 22.79 2.39 22.90
C ALA A 555 21.99 1.26 23.57
N SER A 556 21.09 1.62 24.50
CA SER A 556 20.16 0.70 25.15
C SER A 556 19.22 0.04 24.13
N PHE A 557 18.70 0.84 23.19
CA PHE A 557 17.84 0.35 22.11
C PHE A 557 18.54 -0.65 21.19
N GLN A 558 19.72 -0.31 20.66
CA GLN A 558 20.48 -1.18 19.78
C GLN A 558 20.84 -2.51 20.47
N THR A 559 21.29 -2.45 21.72
CA THR A 559 21.64 -3.64 22.52
C THR A 559 20.43 -4.55 22.76
N GLU A 560 19.27 -3.96 23.07
CA GLU A 560 18.02 -4.71 23.23
C GLU A 560 17.56 -5.32 21.91
N MET A 561 17.65 -4.57 20.82
CA MET A 561 17.21 -4.99 19.51
C MET A 561 18.07 -6.13 18.95
N GLN A 562 19.40 -6.05 19.08
CA GLN A 562 20.28 -7.16 18.74
C GLN A 562 19.93 -8.44 19.50
N ARG A 563 19.55 -8.32 20.77
CA ARG A 563 19.10 -9.48 21.54
C ARG A 563 17.79 -10.04 21.02
N ILE A 564 16.82 -9.19 20.70
CA ILE A 564 15.53 -9.58 20.10
C ILE A 564 15.76 -10.33 18.78
N LEU A 565 16.63 -9.82 17.91
CA LEU A 565 16.98 -10.47 16.64
C LEU A 565 17.65 -11.84 16.85
N LYS A 566 18.45 -11.98 17.92
CA LYS A 566 19.10 -13.25 18.29
C LYS A 566 18.14 -14.26 18.92
N THR A 567 17.26 -13.83 19.83
CA THR A 567 16.37 -14.73 20.59
C THR A 567 15.06 -15.03 19.86
N LYS A 568 14.72 -14.23 18.86
CA LYS A 568 13.55 -14.41 18.00
C LYS A 568 12.24 -14.66 18.78
N PRO A 569 11.86 -13.77 19.72
CA PRO A 569 10.66 -13.97 20.52
C PRO A 569 9.39 -13.92 19.64
N ALA A 570 8.36 -14.69 20.01
CA ALA A 570 7.08 -14.68 19.29
C ALA A 570 6.36 -13.31 19.36
N VAL A 571 6.60 -12.55 20.44
CA VAL A 571 6.04 -11.21 20.65
C VAL A 571 7.13 -10.28 21.19
N ILE A 572 7.24 -9.09 20.60
CA ILE A 572 8.06 -7.98 21.08
C ILE A 572 7.13 -6.92 21.65
N ARG A 573 7.26 -6.65 22.95
CA ARG A 573 6.49 -5.62 23.65
C ARG A 573 7.24 -4.31 23.61
N ILE A 574 6.62 -3.28 23.05
CA ILE A 574 7.12 -1.91 23.03
C ILE A 574 6.22 -1.07 23.93
N PHE A 575 6.79 -0.45 24.96
CA PHE A 575 6.07 0.47 25.83
C PHE A 575 6.30 1.88 25.31
N VAL A 576 5.22 2.54 24.87
CA VAL A 576 5.28 3.85 24.24
C VAL A 576 4.43 4.88 24.97
N ARG A 577 4.84 6.14 24.89
CA ARG A 577 4.00 7.30 25.17
C ARG A 577 3.54 7.90 23.84
N ARG A 578 2.24 8.17 23.74
CA ARG A 578 1.63 8.86 22.59
C ARG A 578 0.75 9.97 23.13
N ARG A 579 1.11 11.22 22.80
CA ARG A 579 0.50 12.42 23.39
C ARG A 579 0.57 12.35 24.92
N GLU A 580 -0.58 12.37 25.59
CA GLU A 580 -0.67 12.36 27.06
C GLU A 580 -0.71 10.95 27.67
N GLY A 581 -0.97 9.91 26.88
CA GLY A 581 -1.14 8.54 27.37
C GLY A 581 0.05 7.63 27.12
N THR A 582 0.17 6.58 27.92
CA THR A 582 1.07 5.45 27.67
C THR A 582 0.28 4.20 27.26
N HIS A 583 0.83 3.39 26.38
CA HIS A 583 0.25 2.11 25.99
C HIS A 583 1.31 1.14 25.47
N PHE A 584 0.90 -0.12 25.30
CA PHE A 584 1.75 -1.14 24.71
C PHE A 584 1.45 -1.33 23.23
N VAL A 585 2.50 -1.50 22.46
CA VAL A 585 2.51 -1.95 21.07
C VAL A 585 3.11 -3.35 21.05
N PHE A 586 2.45 -4.31 20.39
CA PHE A 586 2.87 -5.71 20.34
C PHE A 586 3.25 -6.09 18.91
N LEU A 587 4.54 -6.20 18.65
CA LEU A 587 5.04 -6.64 17.34
C LEU A 587 5.16 -8.17 17.35
N GLN A 588 4.50 -8.83 16.39
CA GLN A 588 4.48 -10.29 16.25
C GLN A 588 5.16 -10.73 14.95
N PRO A 589 6.51 -10.76 14.93
CA PRO A 589 7.28 -10.98 13.72
C PRO A 589 7.16 -12.42 13.21
N ASP A 590 7.14 -12.56 11.89
CA ASP A 590 7.39 -13.83 11.21
C ASP A 590 8.89 -13.98 10.95
N TRP A 591 9.58 -14.68 11.86
CA TRP A 591 11.04 -14.80 11.82
C TRP A 591 11.58 -15.51 10.58
N ASP A 592 10.78 -16.34 9.93
CA ASP A 592 11.16 -17.02 8.70
C ASP A 592 11.23 -16.05 7.50
N LYS A 593 10.47 -14.94 7.59
CA LYS A 593 10.47 -13.87 6.60
C LYS A 593 11.44 -12.76 6.91
N ILE A 594 11.78 -12.50 8.18
CA ILE A 594 12.70 -11.44 8.57
C ILE A 594 14.17 -11.87 8.43
N ALA A 595 14.46 -13.17 8.54
CA ALA A 595 15.83 -13.70 8.46
C ALA A 595 16.33 -14.00 7.02
N LYS A 596 15.57 -13.60 5.99
CA LYS A 596 15.92 -13.69 4.57
C LYS A 596 15.86 -12.31 3.95
#